data_AF-A0A559NT08-F1
#
_entry.id   AF-A0A559NT08-F1
#
_cell.length_a   1.000
_cell.length_b   1.000
_cell.length_c   1.000
_cell.angle_alpha   90.00
_cell.angle_beta   90.00
_cell.angle_gamma   90.00
#
_symmetry.space_group_name_H-M   'P 1'
#
loop_
_entity.id
_entity.type
_entity.pdbx_description
1 polymer ?
#
loop_
_entity_poly.entity_id
_entity_poly.type
_entity_poly.pdbx_seq_one_letter_code
_entity_poly.pdbx_strand_id
1 'polypeptide(L)'
;MKVYLYLLLIFSNDYQEMNIDYDFLDRSITELFQGLEYIECNNENFTECYFPASNYSTISGTPTNYNFLGFPVQKIGAYVNTENELKKLTLSVKVPNGRLFYDKVVKKYGMPETSSLSQFYLEKYGYKTPMEIEKDSWNESYENINKPKMEDLSIIKSSNWYGINEGSGRTSIGMVIKNKTNPQNLFSEKEIWITFIREKY
;
A
#
# COMPACT_ATOMS: atom_id res chain seq x y z
N MET A 1 22.04 40.83 37.57
CA MET A 1 21.75 39.38 37.55
C MET A 1 21.76 38.93 36.10
N LYS A 2 22.77 38.18 35.65
CA LYS A 2 22.87 37.72 34.26
C LYS A 2 22.23 36.33 34.16
N VAL A 3 21.17 36.22 33.36
CA VAL A 3 20.52 34.94 33.05
C VAL A 3 21.21 34.37 31.82
N TYR A 4 21.86 33.22 31.97
CA TYR A 4 22.43 32.47 30.86
C TYR A 4 21.33 31.59 30.27
N LEU A 5 20.91 31.91 29.04
CA LEU A 5 19.99 31.08 28.26
C LEU A 5 20.79 29.89 27.72
N TYR A 6 20.65 28.72 28.33
CA TYR A 6 21.18 27.48 27.77
C TYR A 6 20.27 27.05 26.61
N LEU A 7 20.73 27.31 25.39
CA LEU A 7 20.16 26.70 24.19
C LEU A 7 20.55 25.21 24.20
N LEU A 8 19.61 24.36 24.59
CA LEU A 8 19.74 22.92 24.45
C LEU A 8 19.47 22.58 22.98
N LEU A 9 20.55 22.49 22.19
CA LEU A 9 20.50 21.92 20.85
C LEU A 9 20.27 20.42 21.02
N ILE A 10 19.01 20.01 20.95
CA ILE A 10 18.66 18.60 20.76
C ILE A 10 19.07 18.30 19.32
N PHE A 11 20.20 17.60 19.15
CA PHE A 11 20.50 16.91 17.91
C PHE A 11 19.40 15.86 17.74
N SER A 12 18.39 16.15 16.92
CA SER A 12 17.60 15.10 16.32
C SER A 12 18.59 14.20 15.58
N ASN A 13 18.68 12.93 15.95
CA ASN A 13 19.30 11.94 15.09
C ASN A 13 18.71 12.15 13.69
N ASP A 14 19.56 12.53 12.73
CA ASP A 14 19.21 12.57 11.31
C ASP A 14 18.90 11.14 10.87
N TYR A 15 17.68 10.69 11.16
CA TYR A 15 17.10 9.52 10.54
C TYR A 15 16.93 9.89 9.07
N GLN A 16 17.93 9.50 8.26
CA GLN A 16 17.83 9.62 6.82
C GLN A 16 16.62 8.82 6.36
N GLU A 17 15.57 9.54 5.97
CA GLU A 17 14.37 8.96 5.40
C GLU A 17 14.74 8.21 4.11
N MET A 18 14.41 6.92 4.06
CA MET A 18 14.70 6.06 2.92
C MET A 18 13.47 5.90 2.02
N ASN A 19 13.59 6.21 0.74
CA ASN A 19 12.50 5.97 -0.20
C ASN A 19 12.43 4.50 -0.61
N ILE A 20 11.22 3.94 -0.60
CA ILE A 20 10.94 2.63 -1.19
C ILE A 20 10.73 2.82 -2.69
N ASP A 21 11.68 2.33 -3.47
CA ASP A 21 11.71 2.32 -4.93
C ASP A 21 11.98 0.90 -5.46
N TYR A 22 12.29 0.76 -6.76
CA TYR A 22 12.54 -0.56 -7.35
C TYR A 22 13.80 -1.25 -6.81
N ASP A 23 14.84 -0.50 -6.45
CA ASP A 23 16.06 -1.08 -5.87
C ASP A 23 15.78 -1.65 -4.47
N PHE A 24 14.85 -1.02 -3.74
CA PHE A 24 14.38 -1.55 -2.46
C PHE A 24 13.69 -2.92 -2.60
N LEU A 25 12.97 -3.15 -3.71
CA LEU A 25 12.27 -4.42 -3.97
C LEU A 25 13.21 -5.60 -4.31
N ASP A 26 14.48 -5.31 -4.60
CA ASP A 26 15.52 -6.30 -4.88
C ASP A 26 16.32 -6.71 -3.61
N ARG A 27 16.05 -6.08 -2.45
CA ARG A 27 16.72 -6.39 -1.18
C ARG A 27 16.20 -7.68 -0.53
N SER A 28 17.06 -8.33 0.25
CA SER A 28 16.70 -9.47 1.11
C SER A 28 15.83 -9.04 2.29
N ILE A 29 15.10 -9.98 2.92
CA ILE A 29 14.32 -9.68 4.14
C ILE A 29 15.17 -9.07 5.24
N THR A 30 16.36 -9.61 5.48
CA THR A 30 17.25 -9.10 6.53
C THR A 30 17.61 -7.63 6.29
N GLU A 31 17.83 -7.24 5.04
CA GLU A 31 18.10 -5.85 4.67
C GLU A 31 16.85 -4.97 4.75
N LEU A 32 15.68 -5.49 4.36
CA LEU A 32 14.40 -4.77 4.41
C LEU A 32 14.00 -4.40 5.84
N PHE A 33 14.19 -5.34 6.77
CA PHE A 33 13.83 -5.19 8.18
C PHE A 33 15.02 -4.77 9.05
N GLN A 34 16.16 -4.42 8.47
CA GLN A 34 17.33 -4.00 9.23
C GLN A 34 16.99 -2.77 10.09
N GLY A 35 17.23 -2.87 11.41
CA GLY A 35 16.93 -1.79 12.36
C GLY A 35 15.44 -1.62 12.67
N LEU A 36 14.56 -2.53 12.21
CA LEU A 36 13.16 -2.56 12.57
C LEU A 36 12.86 -3.72 13.52
N GLU A 37 11.92 -3.51 14.43
CA GLU A 37 11.32 -4.60 15.18
C GLU A 37 10.25 -5.30 14.33
N TYR A 38 10.40 -6.60 14.14
CA TYR A 38 9.49 -7.42 13.33
C TYR A 38 9.27 -8.81 13.92
N ILE A 39 8.17 -9.43 13.50
CA ILE A 39 7.79 -10.79 13.84
C ILE A 39 7.73 -11.66 12.58
N GLU A 40 8.04 -12.94 12.74
CA GLU A 40 7.71 -13.97 11.76
C GLU A 40 6.29 -14.45 12.01
N CYS A 41 5.49 -14.46 10.95
CA CYS A 41 4.07 -14.78 10.97
C CYS A 41 3.86 -16.25 10.63
N ASN A 42 3.23 -16.97 11.55
CA ASN A 42 2.88 -18.36 11.45
C ASN A 42 1.42 -18.57 11.91
N ASN A 43 0.95 -19.83 11.87
CA ASN A 43 -0.43 -20.14 12.24
C ASN A 43 -0.77 -19.87 13.71
N GLU A 44 0.24 -19.73 14.57
CA GLU A 44 0.05 -19.50 16.02
C GLU A 44 -0.09 -18.01 16.34
N ASN A 45 0.57 -17.13 15.58
CA ASN A 45 0.61 -15.68 15.83
C ASN A 45 0.06 -14.83 14.66
N PHE A 46 -0.66 -15.41 13.70
CA PHE A 46 -1.18 -14.70 12.52
C PHE A 46 -2.09 -13.50 12.85
N THR A 47 -2.71 -13.49 14.03
CA THR A 47 -3.54 -12.38 14.51
C THR A 47 -2.72 -11.18 14.97
N GLU A 48 -1.47 -11.40 15.37
CA GLU A 48 -0.50 -10.35 15.70
C GLU A 48 0.11 -9.73 14.42
N CYS A 49 0.04 -10.47 13.32
CA CYS A 49 0.50 -10.03 12.02
C CYS A 49 -0.46 -9.03 11.39
N TYR A 50 0.09 -7.86 11.07
CA TYR A 50 -0.73 -6.78 10.55
C TYR A 50 -1.29 -7.07 9.15
N PHE A 51 -0.51 -7.77 8.34
CA PHE A 51 -0.85 -8.10 6.97
C PHE A 51 -1.19 -9.60 6.85
N PRO A 52 -2.46 -9.97 6.58
CA PRO A 52 -2.92 -11.37 6.59
C PRO A 52 -2.24 -12.33 5.61
N ALA A 53 -1.43 -11.83 4.67
CA ALA A 53 -0.77 -12.63 3.63
C ALA A 53 0.78 -12.47 3.66
N SER A 54 1.32 -12.03 4.79
CA SER A 54 2.77 -11.88 5.00
C SER A 54 3.27 -12.95 5.97
N ASN A 55 4.47 -13.49 5.74
CA ASN A 55 5.18 -14.34 6.71
C ASN A 55 6.20 -13.54 7.56
N TYR A 56 6.39 -12.25 7.28
CA TYR A 56 7.10 -11.31 8.15
C TYR A 56 6.32 -10.00 8.26
N SER A 57 6.24 -9.39 9.44
CA SER A 57 5.55 -8.12 9.65
C SER A 57 6.23 -7.28 10.72
N THR A 58 6.33 -5.97 10.51
CA THR A 58 6.69 -5.02 11.58
C THR A 58 5.62 -5.02 12.67
N ILE A 59 6.04 -4.85 13.92
CA ILE A 59 5.14 -4.77 15.08
C ILE A 59 4.33 -3.46 15.03
N SER A 60 3.07 -3.50 15.47
CA SER A 60 2.21 -2.31 15.44
C SER A 60 2.64 -1.26 16.47
N GLY A 61 3.14 -0.11 16.02
CA GLY A 61 3.33 1.07 16.89
C GLY A 61 4.57 1.89 16.57
N THR A 62 5.58 1.31 15.93
CA THR A 62 6.83 2.00 15.59
C THR A 62 6.80 2.43 14.13
N PRO A 63 6.73 3.75 13.82
CA PRO A 63 6.87 4.23 12.46
C PRO A 63 8.21 3.79 11.89
N THR A 64 8.22 3.34 10.64
CA THR A 64 9.48 3.04 9.97
C THR A 64 10.16 4.34 9.55
N ASN A 65 11.46 4.28 9.27
CA ASN A 65 12.20 5.36 8.62
C ASN A 65 12.03 5.37 7.09
N TYR A 66 11.08 4.60 6.57
CA TYR A 66 10.81 4.48 5.15
C TYR A 66 9.70 5.41 4.70
N ASN A 67 9.80 5.87 3.45
CA ASN A 67 8.79 6.64 2.77
C ASN A 67 8.44 6.01 1.43
N PHE A 68 7.18 6.11 1.02
CA PHE A 68 6.74 5.76 -0.32
C PHE A 68 6.15 7.01 -1.00
N LEU A 69 6.81 7.50 -2.05
CA LEU A 69 6.43 8.75 -2.75
C LEU A 69 6.31 9.98 -1.81
N GLY A 70 7.14 10.01 -0.77
CA GLY A 70 7.12 11.03 0.28
C GLY A 70 5.97 10.91 1.28
N PHE A 71 5.35 9.72 1.39
CA PHE A 71 4.42 9.39 2.47
C PHE A 71 5.08 8.41 3.46
N PRO A 72 5.05 8.69 4.77
CA PRO A 72 5.68 7.82 5.77
C PRO A 72 5.05 6.43 5.83
N VAL A 73 5.89 5.41 5.71
CA VAL A 73 5.49 4.01 5.83
C VAL A 73 5.32 3.68 7.31
N GLN A 74 4.10 3.34 7.66
CA GLN A 74 3.71 3.00 9.03
C GLN A 74 4.11 1.57 9.38
N LYS A 75 3.94 0.65 8.44
CA LYS A 75 4.21 -0.78 8.62
C LYS A 75 4.67 -1.43 7.34
N ILE A 76 5.49 -2.47 7.48
CA ILE A 76 5.99 -3.30 6.38
C ILE A 76 5.61 -4.76 6.68
N GLY A 77 5.09 -5.44 5.66
CA GLY A 77 4.91 -6.88 5.64
C GLY A 77 5.60 -7.48 4.44
N ALA A 78 6.21 -8.64 4.59
CA ALA A 78 6.81 -9.36 3.49
C ALA A 78 6.27 -10.79 3.42
N TYR A 79 6.11 -11.28 2.20
CA TYR A 79 5.90 -12.70 1.93
C TYR A 79 7.10 -13.24 1.17
N VAL A 80 7.72 -14.25 1.76
CA VAL A 80 8.85 -14.99 1.23
C VAL A 80 8.41 -16.41 0.91
N ASN A 81 8.86 -16.97 -0.20
CA ASN A 81 8.58 -18.38 -0.50
C ASN A 81 9.49 -19.32 0.31
N THR A 82 9.32 -20.63 0.07
CA THR A 82 10.12 -21.69 0.70
C THR A 82 11.60 -21.67 0.31
N GLU A 83 11.98 -20.94 -0.73
CA GLU A 83 13.36 -20.78 -1.21
C GLU A 83 14.02 -19.52 -0.63
N ASN A 84 13.37 -18.88 0.36
CA ASN A 84 13.79 -17.61 0.95
C ASN A 84 13.81 -16.42 -0.03
N GLU A 85 13.04 -16.49 -1.13
CA GLU A 85 12.89 -15.41 -2.10
C GLU A 85 11.71 -14.50 -1.75
N LEU A 86 11.93 -13.19 -1.71
CA LEU A 86 10.85 -12.20 -1.60
C LEU A 86 9.89 -12.35 -2.78
N LYS A 87 8.60 -12.47 -2.48
CA LYS A 87 7.50 -12.52 -3.47
C LYS A 87 6.56 -11.34 -3.38
N LYS A 88 6.29 -10.87 -2.16
CA LYS A 88 5.44 -9.70 -1.95
C LYS A 88 6.01 -8.81 -0.86
N LEU A 89 5.94 -7.50 -1.09
CA LEU A 89 6.21 -6.48 -0.08
C LEU A 89 4.95 -5.64 0.06
N THR A 90 4.39 -5.58 1.26
CA THR A 90 3.20 -4.77 1.57
C THR A 90 3.59 -3.64 2.51
N LEU A 91 3.18 -2.43 2.16
CA LEU A 91 3.39 -1.22 2.93
C LEU A 91 2.03 -0.70 3.40
N SER A 92 1.96 -0.21 4.62
CA SER A 92 0.85 0.63 5.08
C SER A 92 1.32 2.07 5.15
N VAL A 93 0.58 2.97 4.51
CA VAL A 93 0.74 4.42 4.65
C VAL A 93 -0.56 5.02 5.15
N LYS A 94 -0.45 6.05 5.98
CA LYS A 94 -1.59 6.91 6.33
C LYS A 94 -1.50 8.18 5.50
N VAL A 95 -2.58 8.51 4.80
CA VAL A 95 -2.64 9.73 3.98
C VAL A 95 -3.78 10.63 4.43
N PRO A 96 -3.53 11.94 4.61
CA PRO A 96 -4.58 12.90 4.93
C PRO A 96 -5.45 13.21 3.71
N ASN A 97 -4.92 12.99 2.50
CA ASN A 97 -5.64 13.24 1.25
C ASN A 97 -5.35 12.12 0.24
N GLY A 98 -6.33 11.24 0.03
CA GLY A 98 -6.22 10.15 -0.93
C GLY A 98 -6.01 10.62 -2.37
N ARG A 99 -6.62 11.74 -2.78
CA ARG A 99 -6.42 12.29 -4.14
C ARG A 99 -4.97 12.66 -4.38
N LEU A 100 -4.36 13.37 -3.43
CA LEU A 100 -2.94 13.74 -3.50
C LEU A 100 -2.03 12.50 -3.61
N PHE A 101 -2.36 11.44 -2.87
CA PHE A 101 -1.63 10.17 -2.97
C PHE A 101 -1.74 9.57 -4.37
N TYR A 102 -2.96 9.43 -4.90
CA TYR A 102 -3.17 8.84 -6.23
C TYR A 102 -2.63 9.72 -7.37
N ASP A 103 -2.64 11.06 -7.23
CA ASP A 103 -1.97 11.96 -8.17
C ASP A 103 -0.47 11.64 -8.29
N LYS A 104 0.21 11.40 -7.15
CA LYS A 104 1.63 11.02 -7.15
C LYS A 104 1.87 9.62 -7.72
N VAL A 105 1.02 8.64 -7.37
CA VAL A 105 1.11 7.27 -7.90
C VAL A 105 0.92 7.28 -9.42
N VAL A 106 -0.13 7.90 -9.92
CA VAL A 106 -0.43 7.97 -11.36
C VAL A 106 0.67 8.74 -12.10
N LYS A 107 1.21 9.82 -11.52
CA LYS A 107 2.36 10.52 -12.09
C LYS A 107 3.59 9.62 -12.24
N LYS A 108 3.80 8.67 -11.32
CA LYS A 108 4.97 7.79 -11.31
C LYS A 108 4.77 6.51 -12.15
N TYR A 109 3.58 5.91 -12.10
CA TYR A 109 3.31 4.56 -12.62
C TYR A 109 2.22 4.53 -13.70
N GLY A 110 1.60 5.66 -14.04
CA GLY A 110 0.47 5.70 -14.97
C GLY A 110 -0.87 5.33 -14.33
N MET A 111 -1.93 5.29 -15.15
CA MET A 111 -3.26 4.86 -14.70
C MET A 111 -3.28 3.35 -14.44
N PRO A 112 -4.02 2.88 -13.42
CA PRO A 112 -4.16 1.44 -13.18
C PRO A 112 -4.94 0.77 -14.31
N GLU A 113 -4.55 -0.47 -14.61
CA GLU A 113 -5.13 -1.29 -15.67
C GLU A 113 -6.46 -1.89 -15.23
N THR A 114 -6.58 -2.28 -13.96
CA THR A 114 -7.82 -2.82 -13.40
C THR A 114 -8.13 -2.24 -12.03
N SER A 115 -9.42 -2.23 -11.69
CA SER A 115 -9.89 -1.72 -10.40
C SER A 115 -11.05 -2.57 -9.87
N SER A 116 -11.03 -2.86 -8.57
CA SER A 116 -12.14 -3.45 -7.85
C SER A 116 -12.98 -2.34 -7.23
N LEU A 117 -14.26 -2.30 -7.59
CA LEU A 117 -15.18 -1.27 -7.15
C LEU A 117 -15.63 -1.54 -5.71
N SER A 118 -15.76 -0.49 -4.92
CA SER A 118 -16.36 -0.57 -3.59
C SER A 118 -17.89 -0.45 -3.71
N GLN A 119 -18.62 -0.93 -2.69
CA GLN A 119 -20.06 -0.70 -2.59
C GLN A 119 -20.38 0.80 -2.65
N PHE A 120 -19.64 1.63 -1.91
CA PHE A 120 -19.80 3.09 -1.91
C PHE A 120 -19.63 3.70 -3.32
N TYR A 121 -18.67 3.22 -4.11
CA TYR A 121 -18.51 3.67 -5.50
C TYR A 121 -19.75 3.32 -6.32
N LEU A 122 -20.23 2.09 -6.25
CA LEU A 122 -21.42 1.65 -6.97
C LEU A 122 -22.66 2.48 -6.57
N GLU A 123 -22.88 2.69 -5.27
CA GLU A 123 -24.00 3.48 -4.76
C GLU A 123 -23.91 4.96 -5.18
N LYS A 124 -22.70 5.57 -5.18
CA LYS A 124 -22.46 6.94 -5.66
C LYS A 124 -22.93 7.14 -7.12
N TYR A 125 -22.85 6.10 -7.94
CA TYR A 125 -23.27 6.12 -9.34
C TYR A 125 -24.65 5.50 -9.58
N GLY A 126 -25.45 5.28 -8.53
CA GLY A 126 -26.85 4.88 -8.63
C GLY A 126 -27.09 3.37 -8.76
N TYR A 127 -26.07 2.54 -8.60
CA TYR A 127 -26.23 1.09 -8.59
C TYR A 127 -26.73 0.62 -7.22
N LYS A 128 -27.74 -0.26 -7.20
CA LYS A 128 -28.21 -0.92 -5.97
C LYS A 128 -27.35 -2.15 -5.69
N THR A 129 -26.94 -2.34 -4.44
CA THR A 129 -26.20 -3.52 -3.98
C THR A 129 -27.04 -4.33 -2.98
N PRO A 130 -27.21 -5.66 -3.17
CA PRO A 130 -26.62 -6.50 -4.22
C PRO A 130 -27.23 -6.22 -5.59
N MET A 131 -26.42 -6.32 -6.65
CA MET A 131 -26.92 -6.28 -8.03
C MET A 131 -27.50 -7.66 -8.36
N GLU A 132 -28.80 -7.73 -8.64
CA GLU A 132 -29.40 -8.91 -9.25
C GLU A 132 -29.06 -8.88 -10.74
N ILE A 133 -28.14 -9.75 -11.16
CA ILE A 133 -27.73 -9.87 -12.56
C ILE A 133 -28.02 -11.31 -13.00
N GLU A 134 -28.78 -11.45 -14.08
CA GLU A 134 -28.98 -12.75 -14.71
C GLU A 134 -27.63 -13.26 -15.25
N LYS A 135 -27.37 -14.57 -15.11
CA LYS A 135 -26.08 -15.16 -15.47
C LYS A 135 -25.67 -14.86 -16.92
N ASP A 136 -26.64 -14.77 -17.82
CA ASP A 136 -26.42 -14.56 -19.25
C ASP A 136 -26.17 -13.08 -19.62
N SER A 137 -26.48 -12.13 -18.73
CA SER A 137 -26.27 -10.69 -18.92
C SER A 137 -25.06 -10.15 -18.15
N TRP A 138 -24.21 -11.03 -17.62
CA TRP A 138 -23.11 -10.66 -16.73
C TRP A 138 -22.08 -9.74 -17.42
N ASN A 139 -21.64 -10.09 -18.63
CA ASN A 139 -20.66 -9.29 -19.38
C ASN A 139 -21.21 -7.91 -19.76
N GLU A 140 -22.43 -7.86 -20.30
CA GLU A 140 -23.10 -6.60 -20.66
C GLU A 140 -23.29 -5.70 -19.42
N SER A 141 -23.67 -6.27 -18.28
CA SER A 141 -23.82 -5.52 -17.04
C SER A 141 -22.51 -4.91 -16.56
N TYR A 142 -21.37 -5.61 -16.70
CA TYR A 142 -20.05 -5.10 -16.32
C TYR A 142 -19.53 -4.04 -17.30
N GLU A 143 -19.76 -4.21 -18.60
CA GLU A 143 -19.35 -3.24 -19.63
C GLU A 143 -20.06 -1.88 -19.46
N ASN A 144 -21.29 -1.92 -18.94
CA ASN A 144 -22.09 -0.73 -18.65
C ASN A 144 -21.73 -0.04 -17.32
N ILE A 145 -20.79 -0.59 -16.54
CA ILE A 145 -20.31 0.09 -15.34
C ILE A 145 -19.36 1.21 -15.73
N ASN A 146 -19.65 2.43 -15.24
CA ASN A 146 -18.75 3.56 -15.42
C ASN A 146 -17.33 3.20 -14.99
N LYS A 147 -16.38 3.27 -15.93
CA LYS A 147 -14.96 3.08 -15.66
C LYS A 147 -14.48 4.15 -14.67
N PRO A 148 -13.80 3.78 -13.57
CA PRO A 148 -13.31 4.75 -12.60
C PRO A 148 -12.41 5.80 -13.24
N LYS A 149 -12.60 7.07 -12.84
CA LYS A 149 -11.67 8.16 -13.15
C LYS A 149 -10.62 8.28 -12.05
N MET A 150 -9.57 9.06 -12.30
CA MET A 150 -8.52 9.32 -11.31
C MET A 150 -9.08 9.78 -9.95
N GLU A 151 -10.05 10.69 -9.98
CA GLU A 151 -10.71 11.22 -8.77
C GLU A 151 -11.43 10.15 -7.94
N ASP A 152 -11.84 9.05 -8.57
CA ASP A 152 -12.53 7.94 -7.91
C ASP A 152 -11.57 6.93 -7.29
N LEU A 153 -10.28 6.95 -7.66
CA LEU A 153 -9.31 5.95 -7.19
C LEU A 153 -9.18 5.92 -5.67
N SER A 154 -9.43 7.06 -5.00
CA SER A 154 -9.37 7.16 -3.54
C SER A 154 -10.57 6.55 -2.80
N ILE A 155 -11.62 6.13 -3.51
CA ILE A 155 -12.85 5.58 -2.93
C ILE A 155 -13.20 4.18 -3.44
N ILE A 156 -12.58 3.72 -4.54
CA ILE A 156 -12.67 2.32 -4.97
C ILE A 156 -11.92 1.40 -3.99
N LYS A 157 -12.24 0.10 -4.02
CA LYS A 157 -11.70 -0.86 -3.05
C LYS A 157 -10.23 -1.15 -3.30
N SER A 158 -9.86 -1.38 -4.56
CA SER A 158 -8.46 -1.60 -4.94
C SER A 158 -8.18 -1.26 -6.40
N SER A 159 -6.93 -0.94 -6.71
CA SER A 159 -6.41 -0.70 -8.05
C SER A 159 -5.17 -1.56 -8.28
N ASN A 160 -5.00 -2.08 -9.50
CA ASN A 160 -3.87 -2.94 -9.86
C ASN A 160 -3.11 -2.34 -11.04
N TRP A 161 -1.79 -2.40 -10.94
CA TRP A 161 -0.83 -2.18 -12.01
C TRP A 161 -0.05 -3.45 -12.25
N TYR A 162 0.27 -3.73 -13.51
CA TYR A 162 1.07 -4.86 -13.95
C TYR A 162 2.33 -4.34 -14.63
N GLY A 163 3.42 -5.09 -14.55
CA GLY A 163 4.62 -4.78 -15.32
C GLY A 163 5.22 -3.39 -15.09
N ILE A 164 5.13 -2.81 -13.88
CA ILE A 164 5.54 -1.42 -13.60
C ILE A 164 7.05 -1.16 -13.79
N ASN A 165 7.84 -2.16 -14.14
CA ASN A 165 9.25 -2.08 -14.50
C ASN A 165 9.62 -2.90 -15.74
N GLU A 166 8.64 -3.27 -16.57
CA GLU A 166 8.86 -3.96 -17.83
C GLU A 166 9.84 -3.17 -18.71
N GLY A 167 10.86 -3.85 -19.23
CA GLY A 167 11.92 -3.24 -20.05
C GLY A 167 13.18 -2.78 -19.29
N SER A 168 13.21 -2.87 -17.96
CA SER A 168 14.41 -2.54 -17.16
C SER A 168 15.44 -3.69 -17.04
N GLY A 169 15.16 -4.86 -17.60
CA GLY A 169 15.97 -6.07 -17.45
C GLY A 169 15.84 -6.76 -16.08
N ARG A 170 14.94 -6.27 -15.22
CA ARG A 170 14.65 -6.83 -13.88
C ARG A 170 13.44 -7.78 -13.90
N THR A 171 13.17 -8.44 -12.77
CA THR A 171 11.92 -9.22 -12.57
C THR A 171 10.72 -8.29 -12.71
N SER A 172 9.69 -8.68 -13.47
CA SER A 172 8.45 -7.89 -13.56
C SER A 172 7.82 -7.71 -12.18
N ILE A 173 7.28 -6.51 -11.93
CA ILE A 173 6.65 -6.16 -10.67
C ILE A 173 5.23 -5.68 -10.97
N GLY A 174 4.26 -6.29 -10.31
CA GLY A 174 2.91 -5.78 -10.18
C GLY A 174 2.75 -4.96 -8.91
N MET A 175 1.78 -4.05 -8.89
CA MET A 175 1.44 -3.25 -7.71
C MET A 175 -0.07 -3.28 -7.49
N VAL A 176 -0.48 -3.58 -6.26
CA VAL A 176 -1.89 -3.55 -5.83
C VAL A 176 -2.04 -2.54 -4.72
N ILE A 177 -2.87 -1.53 -4.93
CA ILE A 177 -3.21 -0.53 -3.91
C ILE A 177 -4.61 -0.82 -3.39
N LYS A 178 -4.76 -0.99 -2.08
CA LYS A 178 -6.05 -1.21 -1.41
C LYS A 178 -6.35 -0.05 -0.47
N ASN A 179 -7.53 0.56 -0.62
CA ASN A 179 -8.00 1.57 0.31
C ASN A 179 -8.63 0.87 1.52
N LYS A 180 -8.05 1.06 2.70
CA LYS A 180 -8.69 0.64 3.95
C LYS A 180 -9.57 1.77 4.43
N THR A 181 -10.87 1.56 4.32
CA THR A 181 -11.87 2.43 4.92
C THR A 181 -11.97 2.14 6.41
N ASN A 182 -11.81 3.17 7.25
CA ASN A 182 -12.17 3.11 8.66
C ASN A 182 -13.47 3.89 8.87
N PRO A 183 -14.62 3.21 9.04
CA PRO A 183 -15.90 3.89 9.29
C PRO A 183 -15.88 4.77 10.55
N GLN A 184 -15.00 4.48 11.51
CA GLN A 184 -14.94 5.17 12.80
C GLN A 184 -14.32 6.57 12.71
N ASN A 185 -13.57 6.90 11.65
CA ASN A 185 -12.92 8.21 11.51
C ASN A 185 -13.61 9.12 10.47
N LEU A 186 -14.84 8.80 10.06
CA LEU A 186 -15.57 9.53 9.01
C LEU A 186 -14.76 9.70 7.71
N PHE A 187 -13.87 8.74 7.40
CA PHE A 187 -12.99 8.75 6.22
C PHE A 187 -11.96 9.90 6.19
N SER A 188 -11.69 10.55 7.32
CA SER A 188 -10.74 11.68 7.42
C SER A 188 -9.29 11.27 7.18
N GLU A 189 -8.84 10.18 7.81
CA GLU A 189 -7.56 9.54 7.49
C GLU A 189 -7.80 8.29 6.65
N LYS A 190 -7.09 8.19 5.53
CA LYS A 190 -7.12 6.98 4.69
C LYS A 190 -5.88 6.17 4.95
N GLU A 191 -6.05 4.99 5.52
CA GLU A 191 -5.00 3.99 5.47
C GLU A 191 -5.01 3.35 4.08
N ILE A 192 -3.85 3.29 3.46
CA ILE A 192 -3.66 2.71 2.14
C ILE A 192 -2.62 1.61 2.25
N TRP A 193 -2.97 0.43 1.74
CA TRP A 193 -2.05 -0.68 1.63
C TRP A 193 -1.51 -0.73 0.21
N ILE A 194 -0.19 -0.67 0.05
CA ILE A 194 0.51 -0.84 -1.23
C ILE A 194 1.21 -2.19 -1.21
N THR A 195 0.82 -3.12 -2.07
CA THR A 195 1.48 -4.42 -2.20
C THR A 195 2.20 -4.50 -3.54
N PHE A 196 3.53 -4.56 -3.50
CA PHE A 196 4.34 -4.96 -4.63
C PHE A 196 4.38 -6.49 -4.73
N ILE A 197 4.27 -7.01 -5.94
CA ILE A 197 4.25 -8.43 -6.25
C ILE A 197 5.32 -8.68 -7.29
N ARG A 198 6.31 -9.52 -6.99
CA ARG A 198 7.27 -9.98 -7.99
C ARG A 198 6.60 -11.04 -8.85
N GLU A 199 6.33 -10.70 -10.10
CA GLU A 199 5.80 -11.59 -11.11
C GLU A 199 6.97 -12.46 -11.58
N LYS A 200 7.00 -13.73 -11.14
CA LYS A 200 8.06 -14.68 -11.52
C LYS A 200 8.03 -14.85 -13.05
N TYR A 201 9.23 -14.95 -13.65
CA TYR A 201 9.41 -15.57 -14.97
C TYR A 201 8.97 -17.04 -14.94
#